data_AF-A0A0G1IJR1-F1
#
_entry.id   AF-A0A0G1IJR1-F1
#
_cell.length_a   1.000
_cell.length_b   1.000
_cell.length_c   1.000
_cell.angle_alpha   90.00
_cell.angle_beta   90.00
_cell.angle_gamma   90.00
#
_symmetry.space_group_name_H-M   'P 1'
#
loop_
_entity.id
_entity.type
_entity.pdbx_description
1 polymer ?
#
loop_
_entity_poly.entity_id
_entity_poly.type
_entity_poly.pdbx_seq_one_letter_code
_entity_poly.pdbx_strand_id
1 'polypeptide(L)'
;MIAEAKTVDEIIGVVQSSLIRPVEGLLFALATLVFIYGVVEYMAGASNEEARTKGKTHMIWGLVGLFIMFSVSGIIAVLKNFFGVQ
;
A
#
# COMPACT_ATOMS: atom_id res chain seq x y z
N MET A 1 14.08 -38.89 -7.06
CA MET A 1 13.51 -37.52 -7.03
C MET A 1 12.01 -37.66 -7.16
N ILE A 2 11.29 -37.63 -6.05
CA ILE A 2 9.84 -37.50 -6.05
C ILE A 2 9.54 -36.03 -6.31
N ALA A 3 8.81 -35.75 -7.38
CA ALA A 3 8.24 -34.43 -7.60
C ALA A 3 7.21 -34.18 -6.50
N GLU A 4 7.60 -33.47 -5.43
CA GLU A 4 6.62 -32.89 -4.52
C GLU A 4 5.82 -31.85 -5.31
N ALA A 5 4.50 -32.05 -5.36
CA ALA A 5 3.61 -30.99 -5.80
C ALA A 5 3.83 -29.79 -4.87
N LYS A 6 4.06 -28.60 -5.44
CA LYS A 6 4.16 -27.38 -4.65
C LYS A 6 2.97 -27.31 -3.70
N THR A 7 3.23 -27.22 -2.41
CA THR A 7 2.17 -27.04 -1.42
C THR A 7 1.52 -25.67 -1.62
N VAL A 8 0.29 -25.52 -1.14
CA VAL A 8 -0.44 -24.24 -1.22
C VAL A 8 0.39 -23.11 -0.60
N ASP A 9 1.15 -23.42 0.45
CA ASP A 9 2.05 -22.50 1.15
C ASP A 9 3.18 -21.99 0.25
N GLU A 10 3.77 -22.85 -0.59
CA GLU A 10 4.81 -22.44 -1.53
C GLU A 10 4.28 -21.52 -2.64
N ILE A 11 3.06 -21.78 -3.14
CA ILE A 11 2.43 -20.91 -4.15
C ILE A 11 2.12 -19.54 -3.55
N ILE A 12 1.54 -19.51 -2.35
CA ILE A 12 1.24 -18.26 -1.64
C ILE A 12 2.54 -17.51 -1.31
N GLY A 13 3.57 -18.22 -0.86
CA GLY A 13 4.89 -17.65 -0.56
C GLY A 13 5.53 -16.97 -1.77
N VAL A 14 5.52 -17.63 -2.94
CA VAL A 14 6.09 -17.07 -4.18
C VAL A 14 5.32 -15.83 -4.65
N VAL A 15 3.99 -15.86 -4.63
CA VAL A 15 3.16 -14.70 -5.01
C VAL A 15 3.40 -13.55 -4.04
N GLN A 16 3.44 -13.83 -2.74
CA GLN A 16 3.65 -12.81 -1.72
C GLN A 16 5.04 -12.18 -1.83
N SER A 17 6.10 -12.97 -2.02
CA SER A 17 7.47 -12.47 -2.11
C SER A 17 7.78 -11.77 -3.43
N SER A 18 7.20 -12.24 -4.53
CA SER A 18 7.60 -11.80 -5.88
C SER A 18 6.73 -10.68 -6.42
N LEU A 19 5.46 -10.62 -6.01
CA LEU A 19 4.50 -9.63 -6.50
C LEU A 19 4.06 -8.66 -5.41
N ILE A 20 3.56 -9.19 -4.28
CA ILE A 20 2.92 -8.33 -3.26
C ILE A 20 3.94 -7.43 -2.57
N ARG A 21 5.03 -7.97 -2.00
CA ARG A 21 6.01 -7.17 -1.27
C ARG A 21 6.66 -6.05 -2.11
N PRO A 22 7.11 -6.30 -3.36
CA PRO A 22 7.66 -5.22 -4.19
C PRO A 22 6.64 -4.15 -4.55
N VAL A 23 5.41 -4.57 -4.91
CA VAL A 23 4.34 -3.64 -5.29
C VAL A 23 3.87 -2.82 -4.09
N GLU A 24 3.71 -3.45 -2.92
CA GLU A 24 3.38 -2.78 -1.65
C GLU A 24 4.43 -1.70 -1.33
N GLY A 25 5.72 -2.03 -1.39
CA GLY A 25 6.79 -1.07 -1.15
C GLY A 25 6.81 0.08 -2.15
N LEU A 26 6.58 -0.20 -3.44
CA LEU A 26 6.52 0.82 -4.48
C LEU A 26 5.33 1.76 -4.28
N LEU A 27 4.14 1.21 -4.05
CA LEU A 27 2.92 1.99 -3.83
C LEU A 27 2.98 2.78 -2.53
N PHE A 28 3.58 2.24 -1.48
CA PHE A 28 3.83 2.97 -0.23
C PHE A 28 4.71 4.20 -0.48
N ALA A 29 5.83 4.03 -1.19
CA ALA A 29 6.71 5.15 -1.53
C ALA A 29 5.98 6.22 -2.35
N LEU A 30 5.23 5.83 -3.38
CA LEU A 30 4.44 6.76 -4.21
C LEU A 30 3.37 7.48 -3.40
N ALA A 31 2.62 6.77 -2.55
CA ALA A 31 1.59 7.37 -1.71
C ALA A 31 2.18 8.36 -0.70
N THR A 32 3.33 8.04 -0.08
CA THR A 32 4.06 8.96 0.78
C THR A 32 4.53 10.20 0.03
N LEU A 33 5.03 10.06 -1.21
CA LEU A 33 5.44 11.21 -2.02
C LEU A 33 4.25 12.12 -2.36
N VAL A 34 3.11 11.55 -2.76
CA VAL A 34 1.88 12.32 -3.03
C VAL A 34 1.37 13.02 -1.75
N PHE A 35 1.42 12.33 -0.61
CA PHE A 35 1.07 12.92 0.67
C PHE A 35 1.96 14.11 1.02
N ILE A 36 3.28 13.96 0.93
CA ILE A 36 4.26 15.02 1.19
C ILE A 36 4.07 16.18 0.22
N TYR A 37 3.86 15.90 -1.06
CA TYR A 37 3.56 16.92 -2.07
C TYR A 37 2.31 17.73 -1.69
N GLY A 38 1.25 17.05 -1.25
CA GLY A 38 0.05 17.72 -0.75
C GLY A 38 0.30 18.60 0.48
N VAL A 39 1.13 18.15 1.42
CA VAL A 39 1.54 18.95 2.59
C VAL A 39 2.29 20.21 2.15
N VAL A 40 3.25 20.07 1.23
CA VAL A 40 4.03 21.20 0.71
C VAL A 40 3.12 22.19 -0.02
N GLU A 41 2.22 21.72 -0.89
CA GLU A 41 1.26 22.57 -1.61
C GLU A 41 0.27 23.25 -0.65
N TYR A 42 -0.17 22.55 0.40
CA TYR A 42 -1.03 23.10 1.44
C TYR A 42 -0.35 24.23 2.22
N MET A 43 0.93 24.05 2.58
CA MET A 43 1.72 25.04 3.32
C MET A 43 2.11 26.23 2.44
N ALA A 44 2.54 25.99 1.21
CA ALA A 44 2.92 27.05 0.26
C ALA A 44 1.71 27.88 -0.18
N GLY A 45 0.53 27.25 -0.29
CA GLY A 45 -0.73 27.89 -0.63
C GLY A 45 -1.42 28.61 0.54
N ALA A 46 -0.74 28.91 1.65
CA ALA A 46 -1.38 29.43 2.86
C ALA A 46 -2.21 30.71 2.64
N SER A 47 -1.82 31.56 1.68
CA SER A 47 -2.51 32.81 1.33
C SER A 47 -3.53 32.69 0.19
N ASN A 48 -3.71 31.50 -0.39
CA ASN A 48 -4.64 31.23 -1.48
C ASN A 48 -5.52 30.02 -1.13
N GLU A 49 -6.82 30.25 -0.90
CA GLU A 49 -7.77 29.19 -0.53
C GLU A 49 -7.87 28.05 -1.55
N GLU A 50 -7.71 28.34 -2.84
CA GLU A 50 -7.75 27.35 -3.91
C GLU A 50 -6.53 26.41 -3.82
N ALA A 51 -5.33 26.98 -3.67
CA ALA A 51 -4.10 26.21 -3.47
C ALA A 51 -4.15 25.38 -2.18
N ARG A 52 -4.71 25.94 -1.10
CA ARG A 52 -4.95 25.22 0.16
C ARG A 52 -5.90 24.03 -0.02
N THR A 53 -6.97 24.21 -0.79
CA THR A 53 -7.94 23.14 -1.04
C THR A 53 -7.30 22.02 -1.85
N LYS A 54 -6.53 22.37 -2.88
CA LYS A 54 -5.81 21.42 -3.72
C LYS A 54 -4.76 20.62 -2.94
N GLY A 55 -3.96 21.28 -2.09
CA GLY A 55 -3.00 20.60 -1.20
C GLY A 55 -3.69 19.62 -0.25
N LYS A 56 -4.83 20.00 0.35
CA LYS A 56 -5.65 19.07 1.16
C LYS A 56 -6.11 17.86 0.37
N THR A 57 -6.57 18.04 -0.87
CA THR A 57 -6.99 16.92 -1.72
C THR A 57 -5.85 15.95 -1.97
N HIS A 58 -4.64 16.44 -2.29
CA HIS A 58 -3.47 15.57 -2.46
C HIS A 58 -3.06 14.86 -1.16
N MET A 59 -3.14 15.52 0.00
CA MET A 59 -2.92 14.88 1.30
C MET A 59 -3.91 13.74 1.53
N ILE A 60 -5.20 13.95 1.25
CA ILE A 60 -6.23 12.92 1.43
C ILE A 60 -5.98 11.74 0.49
N TRP A 61 -5.67 11.98 -0.79
CA TRP A 61 -5.37 10.91 -1.74
C TRP A 61 -4.14 10.10 -1.34
N GLY A 62 -3.09 10.77 -0.85
CA GLY A 62 -1.92 10.10 -0.29
C GLY A 62 -2.28 9.24 0.93
N LEU A 63 -3.09 9.77 1.85
CA LEU A 63 -3.52 9.05 3.05
C LEU A 63 -4.42 7.84 2.73
N VAL A 64 -5.35 7.98 1.79
CA VAL A 64 -6.18 6.88 1.29
C VAL A 64 -5.32 5.79 0.66
N GLY A 65 -4.32 6.17 -0.14
CA GLY A 65 -3.36 5.23 -0.71
C GLY A 65 -2.61 4.43 0.37
N LEU A 66 -2.11 5.11 1.41
CA LEU A 66 -1.45 4.47 2.54
C LEU A 66 -2.40 3.53 3.31
N PHE A 67 -3.64 3.96 3.53
CA PHE A 67 -4.66 3.14 4.23
C PHE A 67 -4.97 1.84 3.47
N ILE A 68 -5.07 1.90 2.14
CA ILE A 68 -5.30 0.71 1.31
C ILE A 68 -4.11 -0.26 1.46
N MET A 69 -2.87 0.22 1.45
CA MET A 69 -1.70 -0.65 1.62
C MET A 69 -1.71 -1.38 2.97
N PHE A 70 -2.01 -0.67 4.06
CA PHE A 70 -2.19 -1.30 5.37
C PHE A 70 -3.32 -2.33 5.37
N SER A 71 -4.42 -2.03 4.68
CA SER A 71 -5.57 -2.93 4.56
C SER A 71 -5.22 -4.22 3.81
N VAL A 72 -4.42 -4.15 2.75
CA VAL A 72 -3.97 -5.33 1.98
C VAL A 72 -3.20 -6.30 2.87
N SER A 73 -2.21 -5.82 3.61
CA SER A 73 -1.43 -6.65 4.54
C SER A 73 -2.30 -7.25 5.66
N GLY A 74 -3.28 -6.51 6.16
CA GLY A 74 -4.28 -7.03 7.11
C GLY A 74 -5.17 -8.13 6.52
N ILE A 75 -5.67 -7.93 5.29
CA ILE A 75 -6.50 -8.93 4.59
C ILE A 75 -5.72 -10.21 4.34
N ILE A 76 -4.46 -10.12 3.90
CA ILE A 76 -3.60 -11.29 3.69
C ILE A 76 -3.43 -12.08 5.00
N ALA A 77 -3.21 -11.39 6.13
CA ALA A 77 -3.10 -12.04 7.43
C ALA A 77 -4.40 -12.77 7.83
N VAL A 78 -5.57 -12.15 7.58
CA VAL A 78 -6.87 -12.78 7.83
C VAL A 78 -7.08 -14.01 6.94
N LEU A 79 -6.73 -13.93 5.66
CA LEU A 79 -6.85 -15.05 4.72
C LEU A 79 -5.93 -16.21 5.10
N LYS A 80 -4.68 -15.93 5.47
CA LYS A 80 -3.74 -16.93 5.98
C LYS A 80 -4.30 -17.70 7.18
N ASN A 81 -4.83 -16.96 8.17
CA ASN A 81 -5.47 -17.55 9.34
C ASN A 81 -6.72 -18.37 8.96
N PHE A 82 -7.52 -17.90 8.01
CA PHE A 82 -8.74 -18.59 7.57
C PHE A 82 -8.43 -19.93 6.88
N PHE A 83 -7.39 -19.99 6.06
CA PHE A 83 -6.98 -21.22 5.36
C PHE A 83 -6.00 -22.10 6.16
N GLY A 84 -5.60 -21.69 7.37
CA GLY A 84 -4.63 -22.43 8.20
C GLY A 84 -3.21 -22.44 7.62
N VAL A 85 -2.90 -21.48 6.75
CA VAL A 85 -1.62 -21.32 6.06
C VAL A 85 -0.75 -20.35 6.87
N GLN A 86 0.46 -20.75 7.24
CA GLN A 86 1.40 -19.92 8.01
C GLN A 86 2.44 -19.27 7.08
#